data_AF-A0A553Q6U7-F1
#
_entry.id   AF-A0A553Q6U7-F1
#
_cell.length_a   1.000
_cell.length_b   1.000
_cell.length_c   1.000
_cell.angle_alpha   90.00
_cell.angle_beta   90.00
_cell.angle_gamma   90.00
#
_symmetry.space_group_name_H-M   'P 1'
#
loop_
_entity.id
_entity.type
_entity.pdbx_description
1 polymer ?
#
loop_
_entity_poly.entity_id
_entity_poly.type
_entity_poly.pdbx_seq_one_letter_code
_entity_poly.pdbx_strand_id
1 'polypeptide(L)'
;MLKVALHMHTHSQRERGSKSSKERMSVALLLLLLVQCPRCALLLSEVDSQRARLEQKLIESGRRTGRLYCRVGIGFHLQIHTDGKVNGSHETNLMSVLELFAVSHGVIGIRGVFSNRFLAMNKKGRLHGAEGFTEDCKFRERFQENSYNTYASVIHKNHRTGREWFVALNKRGKAKMGSSPRVKSQHVSTHFLPRMSLHERAEQGFTVTGNKQEKQPPSAAVDSKTSLPKVNTATKRRPVVKYWPKFRFG
;
A
#
# COMPACT_ATOMS: atom_id res chain seq x y z
N MET A 1 10.94 -32.56 12.45
CA MET A 1 9.94 -32.34 13.52
C MET A 1 9.29 -30.96 13.40
N LEU A 2 8.55 -30.69 12.32
CA LEU A 2 7.73 -29.47 12.20
C LEU A 2 6.40 -29.74 11.46
N LYS A 3 5.98 -31.02 11.43
CA LYS A 3 4.77 -31.49 10.72
C LYS A 3 3.73 -32.16 11.62
N VAL A 4 3.90 -32.09 12.95
CA VAL A 4 2.99 -32.71 13.92
C VAL A 4 2.20 -31.68 14.74
N ALA A 5 2.61 -30.41 14.78
CA ALA A 5 1.97 -29.41 15.63
C ALA A 5 0.68 -28.78 15.07
N LEU A 6 0.38 -28.94 13.78
CA LEU A 6 -0.80 -28.32 13.15
C LEU A 6 -2.02 -29.26 13.01
N HIS A 7 -1.91 -30.55 13.38
CA HIS A 7 -3.02 -31.50 13.25
C HIS A 7 -3.81 -31.73 14.57
N MET A 8 -3.41 -31.12 15.68
CA MET A 8 -4.03 -31.36 17.00
C MET A 8 -5.06 -30.30 17.43
N HIS A 9 -5.47 -29.38 16.56
CA HIS A 9 -6.46 -28.35 16.91
C HIS A 9 -7.87 -28.57 16.31
N THR A 10 -8.14 -29.75 15.75
CA THR A 10 -9.46 -30.09 15.19
C THR A 10 -9.90 -31.51 15.54
N HIS A 11 -9.73 -31.96 16.79
CA HIS A 11 -10.49 -33.12 17.29
C HIS A 11 -10.49 -33.19 18.82
N SER A 12 -11.10 -32.21 19.50
CA SER A 12 -11.46 -32.37 20.92
C SER A 12 -12.62 -31.44 21.30
N GLN A 13 -13.74 -31.61 20.60
CA GLN A 13 -15.06 -31.16 21.04
C GLN A 13 -16.01 -32.35 21.02
N ARG A 14 -15.65 -33.40 21.75
CA ARG A 14 -16.59 -34.40 22.25
C ARG A 14 -15.89 -35.13 23.39
N GLU A 15 -16.60 -35.28 24.50
CA GLU A 15 -16.17 -35.88 25.76
C GLU A 15 -15.36 -34.97 26.70
N ARG A 16 -16.09 -34.34 27.63
CA ARG A 16 -15.56 -34.04 28.96
C ARG A 16 -16.46 -34.68 30.01
N GLY A 17 -16.19 -35.96 30.25
CA GLY A 17 -16.20 -36.50 31.60
C GLY A 17 -15.14 -35.79 32.45
N SER A 18 -15.44 -35.72 33.74
CA SER A 18 -14.66 -35.10 34.81
C SER A 18 -13.15 -35.43 34.72
N LYS A 19 -12.31 -34.42 34.50
CA LYS A 19 -10.84 -34.55 34.62
C LYS A 19 -10.33 -33.80 35.85
N SER A 20 -9.54 -34.55 36.62
CA SER A 20 -9.00 -34.29 37.95
C SER A 20 -8.27 -32.95 38.09
N SER A 21 -8.48 -32.28 39.23
CA SER A 21 -7.90 -30.99 39.61
C SER A 21 -6.36 -30.95 39.51
N LYS A 22 -5.68 -32.11 39.61
CA LYS A 22 -4.22 -32.23 39.51
C LYS A 22 -3.69 -32.02 38.08
N GLU A 23 -4.46 -32.38 37.05
CA GLU A 23 -4.04 -32.26 35.64
C GLU A 23 -4.08 -30.79 35.17
N ARG A 24 -5.06 -30.03 35.67
CA ARG A 24 -5.18 -28.59 35.38
C ARG A 24 -4.05 -27.76 35.98
N MET A 25 -3.52 -28.19 37.13
CA MET A 25 -2.42 -27.48 37.79
C MET A 25 -1.08 -27.67 37.09
N SER A 26 -0.85 -28.82 36.47
CA SER A 26 0.36 -29.11 35.70
C SER A 26 0.45 -28.28 34.41
N VAL A 27 -0.66 -28.10 33.70
CA VAL A 27 -0.70 -27.30 32.46
C VAL A 27 -0.58 -25.80 32.75
N ALA A 28 -1.19 -25.31 33.82
CA ALA A 28 -1.05 -23.91 34.24
C ALA A 28 0.39 -23.58 34.66
N LEU A 29 1.06 -24.49 35.37
CA LEU A 29 2.47 -24.34 35.74
C LEU A 29 3.39 -24.37 34.52
N LEU A 30 3.11 -25.24 33.54
CA LEU A 30 3.85 -25.30 32.27
C LEU A 30 3.68 -24.01 31.44
N LEU A 31 2.46 -23.44 31.42
CA LEU A 31 2.20 -22.16 30.76
C LEU A 31 2.87 -20.98 31.50
N LEU A 32 2.90 -20.99 32.83
CA LEU A 32 3.61 -19.99 33.64
C LEU A 32 5.14 -20.05 33.44
N LEU A 33 5.72 -21.25 33.32
CA LEU A 33 7.15 -21.43 33.04
C LEU A 33 7.55 -20.99 31.62
N LEU A 34 6.64 -21.05 30.66
CA LEU A 34 6.85 -20.49 29.31
C LEU A 34 6.80 -18.95 29.30
N VAL A 35 6.07 -18.34 30.25
CA VAL A 35 5.95 -16.87 30.40
C VAL A 35 7.13 -16.28 31.19
N GLN A 36 7.77 -17.06 32.07
CA GLN A 36 8.93 -16.63 32.87
C GLN A 36 10.30 -16.93 32.24
N CYS A 37 10.35 -17.53 31.05
CA CYS A 37 11.62 -17.74 30.37
C CYS A 37 11.97 -16.47 29.56
N PRO A 38 12.97 -15.65 29.96
CA PRO A 38 13.36 -14.45 29.21
C PRO A 38 13.80 -14.77 27.77
N ARG A 39 14.19 -16.04 27.52
CA ARG A 39 14.47 -16.57 26.18
C ARG A 39 13.23 -16.66 25.29
N CYS A 40 12.04 -16.90 25.82
CA CYS A 40 10.79 -16.95 25.04
C CYS A 40 10.33 -15.54 24.63
N ALA A 41 10.49 -14.54 25.51
CA ALA A 41 10.23 -13.14 25.16
C ALA A 41 11.21 -12.62 24.09
N LEU A 42 12.50 -12.98 24.21
CA LEU A 42 13.52 -12.67 23.20
C LEU A 42 13.17 -13.30 21.84
N LEU A 43 12.84 -14.60 21.79
CA LEU A 43 12.47 -15.26 20.53
C LEU A 43 11.23 -14.66 19.85
N LEU A 44 10.22 -14.24 20.61
CA LEU A 44 9.04 -13.56 20.03
C LEU A 44 9.42 -12.19 19.45
N SER A 45 10.24 -11.41 20.17
CA SER A 45 10.72 -10.11 19.68
C SER A 45 11.60 -10.24 18.44
N GLU A 46 12.35 -11.34 18.33
CA GLU A 46 13.24 -11.63 17.21
C GLU A 46 12.45 -12.06 15.98
N VAL A 47 11.38 -12.85 16.15
CA VAL A 47 10.43 -13.19 15.09
C VAL A 47 9.68 -11.96 14.58
N ASP A 48 9.25 -11.05 15.46
CA ASP A 48 8.59 -9.81 15.05
C ASP A 48 9.57 -8.84 14.35
N SER A 49 10.82 -8.77 14.79
CA SER A 49 11.88 -8.02 14.11
C SER A 49 12.18 -8.59 12.71
N GLN A 50 12.24 -9.92 12.58
CA GLN A 50 12.40 -10.57 11.27
C GLN A 50 11.19 -10.35 10.35
N ARG A 51 9.97 -10.38 10.89
CA ARG A 51 8.75 -10.04 10.14
C ARG A 51 8.78 -8.60 9.64
N ALA A 52 9.16 -7.65 10.50
CA ALA A 52 9.28 -6.25 10.12
C ALA A 52 10.33 -6.04 9.01
N ARG A 53 11.48 -6.73 9.09
CA ARG A 53 12.50 -6.71 8.03
C ARG A 53 11.99 -7.28 6.70
N LEU A 54 11.22 -8.37 6.74
CA LEU A 54 10.61 -8.95 5.54
C LEU A 54 9.54 -8.02 4.95
N GLU A 55 8.70 -7.40 5.79
CA GLU A 55 7.75 -6.39 5.34
C GLU A 55 8.44 -5.23 4.64
N GLN A 56 9.52 -4.73 5.22
CA GLN A 56 10.29 -3.62 4.66
C GLN A 56 10.89 -3.98 3.30
N LYS A 57 11.47 -5.18 3.15
CA LYS A 57 11.96 -5.68 1.85
C LYS A 57 10.84 -5.82 0.80
N LEU A 58 9.67 -6.32 1.19
CA LEU A 58 8.52 -6.45 0.27
C LEU A 58 8.01 -5.09 -0.19
N ILE A 59 8.00 -4.12 0.72
CA ILE A 59 7.64 -2.72 0.50
C ILE A 59 8.61 -2.03 -0.46
N GLU A 60 9.90 -2.26 -0.30
CA GLU A 60 10.97 -1.62 -1.09
C GLU A 60 10.99 -2.08 -2.55
N SER A 61 10.38 -3.24 -2.84
CA SER A 61 10.38 -3.87 -4.16
C SER A 61 9.61 -3.09 -5.26
N GLY A 62 8.75 -2.11 -4.91
CA GLY A 62 7.85 -1.50 -5.90
C GLY A 62 7.47 -0.04 -5.66
N ARG A 63 7.38 0.72 -6.76
CA ARG A 63 7.13 2.18 -6.80
C ARG A 63 5.78 2.62 -6.21
N ARG A 64 4.89 1.67 -5.88
CA ARG A 64 3.57 1.88 -5.25
C ARG A 64 3.16 0.68 -4.37
N THR A 65 4.09 0.15 -3.59
CA THR A 65 3.78 -0.89 -2.59
C THR A 65 3.28 -0.26 -1.29
N GLY A 66 2.28 -0.88 -0.66
CA GLY A 66 1.69 -0.37 0.57
C GLY A 66 0.53 -1.23 1.05
N ARG A 67 -0.42 -0.61 1.75
CA ARG A 67 -1.63 -1.27 2.26
C ARG A 67 -2.87 -0.50 1.88
N LEU A 68 -3.99 -1.20 1.70
CA LEU A 68 -5.30 -0.58 1.47
C LEU A 68 -6.14 -0.64 2.76
N TYR A 69 -6.26 0.49 3.45
CA TYR A 69 -7.00 0.58 4.71
C TYR A 69 -8.45 1.00 4.48
N CYS A 70 -9.41 0.20 4.94
CA CYS A 70 -10.83 0.53 4.94
C CYS A 70 -11.28 0.90 6.35
N ARG A 71 -11.88 2.08 6.54
CA ARG A 71 -12.36 2.57 7.83
C ARG A 71 -13.64 1.90 8.35
N VAL A 72 -14.15 0.86 7.69
CA VAL A 72 -15.42 0.22 8.09
C VAL A 72 -15.26 -0.50 9.43
N GLY A 73 -16.22 -0.36 10.35
CA GLY A 73 -16.15 -1.01 11.67
C GLY A 73 -14.99 -0.46 12.51
N ILE A 74 -14.09 -1.33 12.95
CA ILE A 74 -12.85 -0.96 13.68
C ILE A 74 -11.69 -0.58 12.76
N GLY A 75 -11.91 -0.64 11.44
CA GLY A 75 -10.87 -0.47 10.43
C GLY A 75 -10.16 -1.77 10.08
N PHE A 76 -9.95 -1.99 8.79
CA PHE A 76 -9.36 -3.22 8.25
C PHE A 76 -8.42 -2.93 7.09
N HIS A 77 -7.28 -3.60 7.06
CA HIS A 77 -6.38 -3.68 5.92
C HIS A 77 -6.82 -4.82 5.00
N LEU A 78 -6.97 -4.54 3.71
CA LEU A 78 -7.29 -5.56 2.71
C LEU A 78 -6.16 -6.60 2.63
N GLN A 79 -6.52 -7.88 2.59
CA GLN A 79 -5.61 -9.01 2.56
C GLN A 79 -5.98 -9.97 1.42
N ILE A 80 -4.95 -10.47 0.74
CA ILE A 80 -5.09 -11.49 -0.31
C ILE A 80 -4.32 -12.72 0.12
N HIS A 81 -5.04 -13.79 0.47
CA HIS A 81 -4.46 -15.03 0.96
C HIS A 81 -3.83 -15.87 -0.16
N THR A 82 -2.89 -16.75 0.18
CA THR A 82 -2.27 -17.71 -0.75
C THR A 82 -3.26 -18.76 -1.28
N ASP A 83 -4.39 -18.97 -0.58
CA ASP A 83 -5.50 -19.82 -1.01
C ASP A 83 -6.46 -19.10 -2.00
N GLY A 84 -6.21 -17.82 -2.32
CA GLY A 84 -7.07 -17.00 -3.17
C GLY A 84 -8.26 -16.37 -2.44
N LYS A 85 -8.36 -16.52 -1.11
CA LYS A 85 -9.38 -15.84 -0.31
C LYS A 85 -9.03 -14.38 -0.09
N VAL A 86 -10.04 -13.51 -0.12
CA VAL A 86 -9.89 -12.09 0.15
C VAL A 86 -10.73 -11.71 1.37
N ASN A 87 -10.10 -11.05 2.33
CA ASN A 87 -10.73 -10.50 3.53
C ASN A 87 -9.95 -9.25 3.97
N GLY A 88 -10.25 -8.74 5.14
CA GLY A 88 -9.45 -7.73 5.81
C GLY A 88 -9.20 -8.11 7.26
N SER A 89 -8.06 -7.67 7.76
CA SER A 89 -7.65 -7.81 9.16
C SER A 89 -7.41 -6.43 9.76
N HIS A 90 -7.66 -6.31 11.06
CA HIS A 90 -7.34 -5.08 11.77
C HIS A 90 -5.82 -4.87 11.82
N GLU A 91 -5.09 -5.92 12.19
CA GLU A 91 -3.64 -5.92 12.30
C GLU A 91 -2.95 -5.94 10.93
N THR A 92 -1.82 -5.24 10.86
CA THR A 92 -0.92 -5.29 9.72
C THR A 92 -0.29 -6.68 9.61
N ASN A 93 -0.34 -7.26 8.41
CA ASN A 93 0.21 -8.59 8.13
C ASN A 93 0.93 -8.60 6.79
N LEU A 94 1.80 -9.59 6.55
CA LEU A 94 2.44 -9.81 5.25
C LEU A 94 1.42 -9.92 4.10
N MET A 95 0.29 -10.58 4.35
CA MET A 95 -0.81 -10.74 3.38
C MET A 95 -1.50 -9.43 3.00
N SER A 96 -1.32 -8.37 3.80
CA SER A 96 -1.89 -7.04 3.57
C SER A 96 -0.99 -6.11 2.77
N VAL A 97 0.23 -6.54 2.48
CA VAL A 97 1.17 -5.79 1.63
C VAL A 97 0.77 -6.00 0.17
N LEU A 98 0.36 -4.91 -0.45
CA LEU A 98 -0.20 -4.86 -1.79
C LEU A 98 0.64 -3.94 -2.67
N GLU A 99 0.88 -4.38 -3.90
CA GLU A 99 1.46 -3.60 -4.98
C GLU A 99 0.33 -3.07 -5.88
N LEU A 100 0.25 -1.75 -6.02
CA LEU A 100 -0.70 -1.09 -6.91
C LEU A 100 0.01 -0.66 -8.18
N PHE A 101 -0.33 -1.26 -9.32
CA PHE A 101 0.26 -0.88 -10.60
C PHE A 101 -0.81 -0.27 -11.52
N ALA A 102 -0.41 0.78 -12.25
CA ALA A 102 -1.29 1.41 -13.22
C ALA A 102 -1.37 0.55 -14.49
N VAL A 103 -2.58 0.25 -14.93
CA VAL A 103 -2.85 -0.48 -16.18
C VAL A 103 -3.13 0.51 -17.30
N SER A 104 -3.94 1.53 -17.01
CA SER A 104 -4.24 2.64 -17.91
C SER A 104 -4.74 3.84 -17.09
N HIS A 105 -5.14 4.93 -17.75
CA HIS A 105 -5.63 6.15 -17.10
C HIS A 105 -6.78 5.85 -16.13
N GLY A 106 -6.53 6.03 -14.83
CA GLY A 106 -7.51 5.77 -13.76
C GLY A 106 -7.86 4.29 -13.55
N VAL A 107 -7.16 3.35 -14.18
CA VAL A 107 -7.35 1.91 -14.01
C VAL A 107 -6.08 1.30 -13.43
N ILE A 108 -6.25 0.54 -12.35
CA ILE A 108 -5.18 -0.11 -11.63
C ILE A 108 -5.39 -1.63 -11.54
N GLY A 109 -4.29 -2.34 -11.36
CA GLY A 109 -4.26 -3.69 -10.84
C GLY A 109 -3.73 -3.68 -9.41
N ILE A 110 -4.20 -4.62 -8.60
CA ILE A 110 -3.79 -4.78 -7.19
C ILE A 110 -3.24 -6.19 -7.05
N ARG A 111 -1.97 -6.32 -6.65
CA ARG A 111 -1.31 -7.61 -6.43
C ARG A 111 -0.92 -7.75 -4.96
N GLY A 112 -1.19 -8.90 -4.36
CA GLY A 112 -0.64 -9.25 -3.06
C GLY A 112 0.82 -9.65 -3.23
N VAL A 113 1.74 -8.90 -2.63
CA VAL A 113 3.19 -9.13 -2.82
C VAL A 113 3.59 -10.48 -2.24
N PHE A 114 3.10 -10.82 -1.04
CA PHE A 114 3.40 -12.08 -0.40
C PHE A 114 2.70 -13.28 -1.06
N SER A 115 1.42 -13.16 -1.38
CA SER A 115 0.66 -14.26 -1.99
C SER A 115 0.91 -14.43 -3.48
N ASN A 116 1.55 -13.45 -4.12
CA ASN A 116 1.73 -13.35 -5.55
C ASN A 116 0.42 -13.56 -6.35
N ARG A 117 -0.70 -13.08 -5.81
CA ARG A 117 -2.03 -13.18 -6.41
C ARG A 117 -2.60 -11.80 -6.70
N PHE A 118 -3.35 -11.69 -7.78
CA PHE A 118 -4.04 -10.46 -8.18
C PHE A 118 -5.43 -10.43 -7.57
N LEU A 119 -5.82 -9.28 -7.02
CA LEU A 119 -7.20 -9.06 -6.63
C LEU A 119 -8.06 -9.14 -7.90
N ALA A 120 -9.11 -9.96 -7.86
CA ALA A 120 -10.01 -10.15 -8.97
C ALA A 120 -11.46 -10.14 -8.49
N MET A 121 -12.35 -9.62 -9.32
CA MET A 121 -13.79 -9.70 -9.10
C MET A 121 -14.41 -10.58 -10.18
N ASN A 122 -15.13 -11.62 -9.78
CA ASN A 122 -15.80 -12.50 -10.75
C ASN A 122 -17.15 -11.93 -11.21
N LYS A 123 -17.75 -12.58 -12.22
CA LYS A 123 -19.08 -12.26 -12.77
C LYS A 123 -20.24 -12.25 -11.76
N LYS A 124 -20.08 -12.87 -10.59
CA LYS A 124 -21.09 -12.83 -9.50
C LYS A 124 -20.88 -11.64 -8.56
N GLY A 125 -19.75 -10.95 -8.67
CA GLY A 125 -19.32 -9.86 -7.79
C GLY A 125 -18.52 -10.33 -6.58
N ARG A 126 -18.01 -11.58 -6.53
CA ARG A 126 -17.15 -12.06 -5.43
C ARG A 126 -15.70 -11.65 -5.68
N LEU A 127 -15.07 -11.13 -4.63
CA LEU A 127 -13.64 -10.88 -4.60
C LEU A 127 -12.89 -12.17 -4.33
N HIS A 128 -11.81 -12.40 -5.07
CA HIS A 128 -10.90 -13.53 -4.93
C HIS A 128 -9.50 -13.13 -5.41
N GLY A 129 -8.50 -13.95 -5.08
CA GLY A 129 -7.12 -13.82 -5.54
C GLY A 129 -6.86 -14.74 -6.74
N ALA A 130 -6.66 -14.16 -7.91
CA ALA A 130 -6.30 -14.86 -9.15
C ALA A 130 -4.77 -15.06 -9.25
N GLU A 131 -4.35 -16.17 -9.86
CA GLU A 131 -2.92 -16.46 -10.10
C GLU A 131 -2.37 -15.68 -11.29
N GLY A 132 -3.18 -15.53 -12.34
CA GLY A 132 -2.86 -14.75 -13.51
C GLY A 132 -3.56 -13.39 -13.52
N PHE A 133 -2.95 -12.42 -14.18
CA PHE A 133 -3.57 -11.12 -14.42
C PHE A 133 -4.55 -11.19 -15.59
N THR A 134 -5.83 -10.91 -15.33
CA THR A 134 -6.93 -10.98 -16.30
C THR A 134 -7.77 -9.70 -16.28
N GLU A 135 -8.75 -9.59 -17.16
CA GLU A 135 -9.69 -8.45 -17.17
C GLU A 135 -10.48 -8.31 -15.86
N ASP A 136 -10.74 -9.42 -15.14
CA ASP A 136 -11.38 -9.44 -13.81
C ASP A 136 -10.54 -8.72 -12.74
N CYS A 137 -9.24 -8.51 -13.00
CA CYS A 137 -8.27 -7.91 -12.09
C CYS A 137 -8.14 -6.38 -12.27
N LYS A 138 -8.86 -5.80 -13.23
CA LYS A 138 -8.79 -4.37 -13.54
C LYS A 138 -9.85 -3.61 -12.77
N PHE A 139 -9.40 -2.63 -11.98
CA PHE A 139 -10.26 -1.76 -11.20
C PHE A 139 -10.07 -0.31 -11.56
N ARG A 140 -11.17 0.42 -11.76
CA ARG A 140 -11.16 1.86 -11.90
C ARG A 140 -11.02 2.51 -10.53
N GLU A 141 -9.91 3.20 -10.33
CA GLU A 141 -9.61 3.99 -9.15
C GLU A 141 -10.28 5.37 -9.30
N ARG A 142 -11.09 5.77 -8.31
CA ARG A 142 -11.66 7.12 -8.23
C ARG A 142 -11.45 7.69 -6.85
N PHE A 143 -10.98 8.93 -6.79
CA PHE A 143 -10.91 9.72 -5.57
C PHE A 143 -12.32 10.10 -5.13
N GLN A 144 -12.59 10.05 -3.83
CA GLN A 144 -13.81 10.58 -3.23
C GLN A 144 -13.50 11.82 -2.42
N GLU A 145 -14.52 12.67 -2.24
CA GLU A 145 -14.44 13.95 -1.52
C GLU A 145 -13.88 13.81 -0.10
N ASN A 146 -14.02 12.64 0.52
CA ASN A 146 -13.55 12.34 1.87
C ASN A 146 -12.07 11.89 1.95
N SER A 147 -11.29 12.06 0.88
CA SER A 147 -9.89 11.62 0.78
C SER A 147 -9.66 10.10 0.78
N TYR A 148 -10.72 9.30 0.55
CA TYR A 148 -10.60 7.88 0.29
C TYR A 148 -10.79 7.59 -1.20
N ASN A 149 -10.21 6.47 -1.65
CA ASN A 149 -10.39 5.96 -2.99
C ASN A 149 -11.47 4.87 -3.01
N THR A 150 -12.17 4.78 -4.14
CA THR A 150 -13.02 3.63 -4.47
C THR A 150 -12.44 2.88 -5.65
N TYR A 151 -12.67 1.57 -5.66
CA TYR A 151 -12.21 0.67 -6.71
C TYR A 151 -13.40 -0.07 -7.30
N ALA A 152 -13.79 0.30 -8.52
CA ALA A 152 -14.88 -0.35 -9.25
C ALA A 152 -14.32 -1.35 -10.26
N SER A 153 -14.95 -2.51 -10.45
CA SER A 153 -14.58 -3.38 -11.56
C SER A 153 -14.81 -2.66 -12.90
N VAL A 154 -13.85 -2.78 -13.82
CA VAL A 154 -13.97 -2.17 -15.15
C VAL A 154 -15.02 -2.90 -15.99
N ILE A 155 -15.02 -4.24 -15.94
CA ILE A 155 -15.87 -5.08 -16.78
C ILE A 155 -17.20 -5.46 -16.11
N HIS A 156 -17.21 -5.63 -14.78
CA HIS A 156 -18.39 -6.13 -14.08
C HIS A 156 -19.24 -4.96 -13.55
N LYS A 157 -20.43 -4.83 -14.12
CA LYS A 157 -21.45 -3.88 -13.69
C LYS A 157 -22.83 -4.48 -13.90
N ASN A 158 -23.83 -3.91 -13.26
CA ASN A 158 -25.21 -4.23 -13.56
C ASN A 158 -25.56 -3.64 -14.93
N HIS A 159 -25.77 -4.49 -15.93
CA HIS A 159 -26.09 -4.04 -17.29
C HIS A 159 -27.45 -3.33 -17.40
N ARG A 160 -28.42 -3.69 -16.56
CA ARG A 160 -29.76 -3.09 -16.59
C ARG A 160 -29.78 -1.70 -15.97
N THR A 161 -29.08 -1.51 -14.85
CA THR A 161 -29.11 -0.25 -14.10
C THR A 161 -27.89 0.64 -14.33
N GLY A 162 -26.90 0.16 -15.10
CA GLY A 162 -25.60 0.81 -15.27
C GLY A 162 -24.74 0.85 -14.00
N ARG A 163 -25.19 0.24 -12.91
CA ARG A 163 -24.54 0.36 -11.60
C ARG A 163 -23.24 -0.43 -11.52
N GLU A 164 -22.19 0.27 -11.12
CA GLU A 164 -20.86 -0.28 -10.94
C GLU A 164 -20.74 -1.15 -9.69
N TRP A 165 -19.85 -2.15 -9.76
CA TRP A 165 -19.55 -3.04 -8.63
C TRP A 165 -18.22 -2.67 -8.02
N PHE A 166 -18.20 -2.50 -6.70
CA PHE A 166 -17.03 -2.02 -5.97
C PHE A 166 -16.39 -3.11 -5.14
N VAL A 167 -15.08 -3.03 -4.99
CA VAL A 167 -14.35 -3.70 -3.91
C VAL A 167 -14.92 -3.19 -2.58
N ALA A 168 -15.23 -4.09 -1.66
CA ALA A 168 -15.82 -3.70 -0.38
C ALA A 168 -15.57 -4.71 0.74
N LEU A 169 -15.41 -4.19 1.96
CA LEU A 169 -15.33 -4.98 3.19
C LEU A 169 -16.57 -4.74 4.08
N ASN A 170 -16.98 -5.74 4.86
CA ASN A 170 -18.02 -5.56 5.86
C ASN A 170 -17.43 -5.10 7.20
N LYS A 171 -18.30 -4.73 8.15
CA LYS A 171 -17.91 -4.33 9.51
C LYS A 171 -17.18 -5.41 10.32
N ARG A 172 -17.15 -6.66 9.84
CA ARG A 172 -16.45 -7.80 10.44
C ARG A 172 -15.17 -8.16 9.67
N GLY A 173 -14.71 -7.31 8.73
CA GLY A 173 -13.53 -7.56 7.91
C GLY A 173 -13.70 -8.58 6.78
N LYS A 174 -14.88 -9.16 6.53
CA LYS A 174 -15.07 -10.08 5.39
C LYS A 174 -15.35 -9.30 4.10
N ALA A 175 -14.84 -9.80 2.98
CA ALA A 175 -15.17 -9.27 1.66
C ALA A 175 -16.68 -9.31 1.40
N LYS A 176 -17.23 -8.21 0.91
CA LYS A 176 -18.62 -8.11 0.45
C LYS A 176 -18.68 -8.43 -1.04
N MET A 177 -19.85 -8.91 -1.44
CA MET A 177 -20.19 -9.06 -2.85
C MET A 177 -20.36 -7.67 -3.49
N GLY A 178 -19.56 -7.35 -4.51
CA GLY A 178 -19.63 -6.09 -5.26
C GLY A 178 -20.97 -5.88 -5.97
N SER A 179 -21.63 -6.96 -6.39
CA SER A 179 -22.98 -6.93 -6.97
C SER A 179 -24.10 -6.65 -5.96
N SER A 180 -23.81 -6.67 -4.66
CA SER A 180 -24.82 -6.47 -3.62
C SER A 180 -25.43 -5.07 -3.70
N PRO A 181 -26.76 -4.91 -3.57
CA PRO A 181 -27.39 -3.61 -3.66
C PRO A 181 -26.94 -2.61 -2.58
N ARG A 182 -26.30 -3.09 -1.52
CA ARG A 182 -25.76 -2.31 -0.38
C ARG A 182 -24.37 -1.73 -0.63
N VAL A 183 -23.68 -2.12 -1.70
CA VAL A 183 -22.30 -1.69 -2.02
C VAL A 183 -22.33 -0.54 -3.02
N LYS A 184 -22.38 0.70 -2.54
CA LYS A 184 -22.40 1.93 -3.35
C LYS A 184 -21.12 2.73 -3.14
N SER A 185 -20.76 3.58 -4.10
CA SER A 185 -19.58 4.47 -4.00
C SER A 185 -19.63 5.40 -2.78
N GLN A 186 -20.82 5.83 -2.34
CA GLN A 186 -20.96 6.67 -1.14
C GLN A 186 -20.74 5.89 0.16
N HIS A 187 -20.84 4.56 0.14
CA HIS A 187 -20.85 3.77 1.35
C HIS A 187 -19.42 3.50 1.85
N VAL A 188 -19.19 3.70 3.15
CA VAL A 188 -17.88 3.57 3.81
C VAL A 188 -17.20 2.21 3.61
N SER A 189 -17.97 1.14 3.33
CA SER A 189 -17.41 -0.18 3.00
C SER A 189 -16.57 -0.20 1.73
N THR A 190 -16.75 0.78 0.84
CA THR A 190 -16.04 0.89 -0.45
C THR A 190 -14.88 1.86 -0.40
N HIS A 191 -14.71 2.56 0.72
CA HIS A 191 -13.70 3.59 0.91
C HIS A 191 -12.42 2.96 1.41
N PHE A 192 -11.36 3.05 0.61
CA PHE A 192 -10.04 2.55 0.94
C PHE A 192 -9.03 3.70 0.85
N LEU A 193 -8.22 3.82 1.89
CA LEU A 193 -7.11 4.76 1.96
C LEU A 193 -5.82 4.00 1.59
N PRO A 194 -5.16 4.35 0.47
CA PRO A 194 -3.83 3.82 0.16
C PRO A 194 -2.82 4.35 1.17
N ARG A 195 -2.27 3.46 2.00
CA ARG A 195 -1.15 3.73 2.90
C ARG A 195 0.10 3.20 2.21
N MET A 196 0.65 4.02 1.32
CA MET A 196 1.87 3.73 0.58
C MET A 196 3.05 3.97 1.50
N SER A 197 3.99 3.04 1.51
CA SER A 197 5.34 3.32 1.98
C SER A 197 6.04 4.07 0.86
N LEU A 198 6.04 5.40 0.95
CA LEU A 198 6.95 6.21 0.14
C LEU A 198 8.35 5.82 0.59
N HIS A 199 9.00 4.88 -0.09
CA HIS A 199 10.44 4.89 -0.03
C HIS A 199 10.86 6.19 -0.69
N GLU A 200 11.33 7.10 0.15
CA GLU A 200 11.84 8.39 -0.23
C GLU A 200 12.88 8.14 -1.33
N ARG A 201 12.52 8.41 -2.58
CA ARG A 201 13.49 8.52 -3.66
C ARG A 201 14.19 9.88 -3.52
N ALA A 202 14.76 10.13 -2.33
CA ALA A 202 15.57 11.29 -1.98
C ALA A 202 16.90 11.32 -2.75
N GLU A 203 17.15 10.37 -3.65
CA GLU A 203 18.29 10.43 -4.57
C GLU A 203 17.86 10.44 -6.04
N GLN A 204 16.88 11.26 -6.41
CA GLN A 204 16.80 11.76 -7.79
C GLN A 204 16.50 13.25 -7.78
N GLY A 205 17.41 14.01 -7.15
CA GLY A 205 17.60 15.40 -7.54
C GLY A 205 18.03 15.42 -9.01
N PHE A 206 17.29 16.15 -9.85
CA PHE A 206 17.78 16.45 -11.20
C PHE A 206 19.05 17.27 -11.04
N THR A 207 20.20 16.72 -11.40
CA THR A 207 21.42 17.52 -11.61
C THR A 207 21.16 18.39 -12.84
N VAL A 208 20.73 19.63 -12.61
CA VAL A 208 20.85 20.67 -13.64
C VAL A 208 22.35 20.82 -13.87
N THR A 209 22.81 20.49 -15.07
CA THR A 209 24.17 20.76 -15.54
C THR A 209 24.42 22.27 -15.49
N GLY A 210 24.84 22.76 -14.33
CA GLY A 210 25.44 24.07 -14.17
C GLY A 210 26.89 23.99 -14.62
N ASN A 211 27.14 24.07 -15.92
CA ASN A 211 28.47 24.37 -16.43
C ASN A 211 28.84 25.80 -16.00
N LYS A 212 29.65 25.94 -14.96
CA LYS A 212 30.60 27.07 -14.84
C LYS A 212 31.74 26.71 -13.90
N GLN A 213 32.88 26.37 -14.49
CA GLN A 213 34.18 26.45 -13.82
C GLN A 213 34.54 27.92 -13.62
N GLU A 214 34.81 28.34 -12.38
CA GLU A 214 35.75 29.44 -12.06
C GLU A 214 35.98 29.44 -10.53
N LYS A 215 37.05 28.80 -10.03
CA LYS A 215 38.41 29.31 -9.78
C LYS A 215 38.44 30.41 -8.68
N GLN A 216 39.12 30.08 -7.56
CA GLN A 216 39.38 30.96 -6.41
C GLN A 216 40.25 32.18 -6.79
N PRO A 217 40.13 33.31 -6.07
CA PRO A 217 40.74 34.59 -6.45
C PRO A 217 42.13 34.80 -5.83
N PRO A 218 42.97 35.65 -6.44
CA PRO A 218 43.95 36.43 -5.69
C PRO A 218 43.65 37.94 -5.72
N SER A 219 44.10 38.59 -4.66
CA SER A 219 43.94 39.99 -4.27
C SER A 219 44.90 40.95 -5.01
N ALA A 220 44.36 42.10 -5.40
CA ALA A 220 44.90 43.48 -5.52
C ALA A 220 46.35 43.74 -6.03
N ALA A 221 46.47 44.63 -7.04
CA ALA A 221 47.23 45.91 -6.99
C ALA A 221 47.49 46.56 -8.39
N VAL A 222 47.23 47.88 -8.46
CA VAL A 222 48.06 48.97 -9.06
C VAL A 222 48.06 49.27 -10.58
N ASP A 223 47.58 50.48 -10.88
CA ASP A 223 47.99 51.57 -11.80
C ASP A 223 48.20 51.44 -13.34
N SER A 224 47.53 52.40 -14.01
CA SER A 224 48.05 53.36 -15.03
C SER A 224 47.59 53.26 -16.50
N LYS A 225 47.09 54.43 -16.97
CA LYS A 225 47.14 55.05 -18.32
C LYS A 225 46.26 54.53 -19.49
N THR A 226 45.27 55.38 -19.82
CA THR A 226 44.95 55.98 -21.14
C THR A 226 44.92 55.13 -22.42
N SER A 227 43.74 54.99 -23.03
CA SER A 227 43.35 55.42 -24.39
C SER A 227 42.27 54.52 -25.04
N LEU A 228 41.31 55.16 -25.73
CA LEU A 228 40.26 54.59 -26.61
C LEU A 228 40.85 54.39 -28.03
N PRO A 229 40.35 53.49 -28.93
CA PRO A 229 38.98 53.56 -29.47
C PRO A 229 38.24 52.26 -29.88
N LYS A 230 36.95 52.48 -30.20
CA LYS A 230 35.89 51.62 -30.74
C LYS A 230 36.29 50.58 -31.80
N VAL A 231 35.70 49.38 -31.71
CA VAL A 231 35.14 48.64 -32.88
C VAL A 231 33.84 47.93 -32.49
N ASN A 232 32.83 48.11 -33.35
CA ASN A 232 31.47 47.59 -33.23
C ASN A 232 31.39 46.14 -33.69
N THR A 233 30.58 45.30 -33.03
CA THR A 233 29.69 44.36 -33.72
C THR A 233 28.47 44.05 -32.85
N ALA A 234 27.31 44.38 -33.39
CA ALA A 234 26.00 44.16 -32.80
C ALA A 234 25.57 42.69 -32.93
N THR A 235 24.99 42.13 -31.86
CA THR A 235 24.10 40.97 -31.97
C THR A 235 22.87 41.16 -31.10
N LYS A 236 21.72 41.17 -31.77
CA LYS A 236 20.36 41.50 -31.32
C LYS A 236 19.94 40.74 -30.04
N ARG A 237 19.45 41.47 -29.04
CA ARG A 237 18.68 40.93 -27.90
C ARG A 237 17.21 40.76 -28.30
N ARG A 238 16.64 39.56 -28.14
CA ARG A 238 15.18 39.33 -28.19
C ARG A 238 14.58 39.56 -26.79
N PRO A 239 13.45 40.27 -26.63
CA PRO A 239 12.89 40.56 -25.31
C PRO A 239 12.16 39.34 -24.72
N VAL A 240 12.39 39.08 -23.43
CA VAL A 240 11.68 38.08 -22.64
C VAL A 240 10.37 38.71 -22.16
N VAL A 241 9.23 38.20 -22.64
CA VAL A 241 7.89 38.64 -22.19
C VAL A 241 7.54 37.89 -20.91
N LYS A 242 7.23 38.64 -19.84
CA LYS A 242 6.90 38.13 -18.51
C LYS A 242 5.39 38.30 -18.28
N TYR A 243 4.64 37.20 -18.21
CA TYR A 243 3.21 37.24 -17.89
C TYR A 243 2.96 37.02 -16.39
N TRP A 244 2.01 37.77 -15.83
CA TRP A 244 1.51 37.63 -14.46
C TRP A 244 0.04 37.19 -14.49
N PRO A 245 -0.35 36.09 -13.84
CA PRO A 245 -1.76 35.71 -13.71
C PRO A 245 -2.44 36.63 -12.69
N LYS A 246 -3.42 37.43 -13.13
CA LYS A 246 -4.31 38.18 -12.23
C LYS A 246 -5.55 37.34 -11.96
N PHE A 247 -5.65 36.79 -10.75
CA PHE A 247 -6.91 36.24 -10.24
C PHE A 247 -7.74 37.37 -9.63
N ARG A 248 -9.01 37.47 -10.03
CA ARG A 248 -10.06 38.23 -9.34
C ARG A 248 -11.05 37.24 -8.76
N PHE A 249 -11.23 37.27 -7.44
CA PHE A 249 -12.38 36.68 -6.78
C PHE A 249 -13.53 37.67 -6.86
N GLY A 250 -14.69 37.21 -7.32
CA GLY A 250 -15.98 37.88 -7.23
C GLY A 250 -16.97 36.91 -6.61
#